data_AF-A0A3M8FSV0-F1
#
_entry.id   AF-A0A3M8FSV0-F1
#
_cell.length_a   1.000
_cell.length_b   1.000
_cell.length_c   1.000
_cell.angle_alpha   90.00
_cell.angle_beta   90.00
_cell.angle_gamma   90.00
#
_symmetry.space_group_name_H-M   'P 1'
#
loop_
_entity.id
_entity.type
_entity.pdbx_description
1 polymer ?
#
loop_
_entity_poly.entity_id
_entity_poly.type
_entity_poly.pdbx_seq_one_letter_code
_entity_poly.pdbx_strand_id
1 'polypeptide(L)'
;MDDKPALISFLADRDAPCPGCMKNLRGQVGPACPVCRRQLFLGELRSLHLIHGNAKGPPMPPPEDAGPEALRRYLQSHDAECPDCGYQLRGLQADCCPECNRELGLLELDVPPGGEEFKPARFADFVMIFSVIPILFAALLVLYPIFGSAPFGVVVFSLMALLLFGMQAYLFMGPFHRAISRRPLWALLFNPLSSIVFIIVALWSLSMVYYTFL
;
A
#
# COMPACT_ATOMS: atom_id res chain seq x y z
N MET A 1 27.59 -18.46 -21.67
CA MET A 1 28.16 -19.32 -20.61
C MET A 1 27.04 -19.62 -19.63
N ASP A 2 26.91 -20.86 -19.20
CA ASP A 2 25.81 -21.29 -18.32
C ASP A 2 26.21 -20.97 -16.87
N ASP A 3 25.70 -19.87 -16.30
CA ASP A 3 26.08 -19.36 -14.97
C ASP A 3 25.44 -20.14 -13.80
N LYS A 4 24.70 -21.22 -14.09
CA LYS A 4 23.99 -22.04 -13.10
C LYS A 4 24.88 -22.57 -11.96
N PRO A 5 26.06 -23.18 -12.18
CA PRO A 5 26.87 -23.69 -11.08
C PRO A 5 27.39 -22.58 -10.17
N ALA A 6 27.71 -21.40 -10.74
CA ALA A 6 28.14 -20.24 -9.96
C ALA A 6 26.99 -19.66 -9.12
N LEU A 7 25.77 -19.67 -9.67
CA LEU A 7 24.56 -19.27 -8.94
C LEU A 7 24.28 -20.21 -7.74
N ILE A 8 24.31 -21.52 -7.96
CA ILE A 8 24.06 -22.51 -6.90
C ILE A 8 25.12 -22.39 -5.79
N SER A 9 26.40 -22.28 -6.15
CA SER A 9 27.48 -22.08 -5.17
C SER A 9 27.31 -20.78 -4.38
N PHE A 10 26.88 -19.69 -5.02
CA PHE A 10 26.62 -18.43 -4.33
C PHE A 10 25.48 -18.54 -3.33
N LEU A 11 24.38 -19.21 -3.70
CA LEU A 11 23.20 -19.39 -2.85
C LEU A 11 23.40 -20.42 -1.74
N ALA A 12 24.35 -21.36 -1.87
CA ALA A 12 24.66 -22.33 -0.82
C ALA A 12 25.16 -21.63 0.46
N ASP A 13 26.01 -20.61 0.30
CA ASP A 13 26.72 -20.00 1.43
C ASP A 13 26.16 -18.63 1.85
N ARG A 14 25.44 -17.94 0.96
CA ARG A 14 25.04 -16.54 1.19
C ARG A 14 23.53 -16.36 1.22
N ASP A 15 23.10 -15.49 2.14
CA ASP A 15 21.75 -14.95 2.14
C ASP A 15 21.62 -13.93 1.00
N ALA A 16 20.65 -14.16 0.13
CA ALA A 16 20.36 -13.29 -1.00
C ALA A 16 18.83 -13.19 -1.16
N PRO A 17 18.25 -11.98 -1.04
CA PRO A 17 16.83 -11.81 -1.25
C PRO A 17 16.49 -11.93 -2.74
N CYS A 18 15.37 -12.57 -3.05
CA CYS A 18 14.85 -12.61 -4.41
C CYS A 18 14.45 -11.19 -4.88
N PRO A 19 14.87 -10.72 -6.07
CA PRO A 19 14.52 -9.40 -6.59
C PRO A 19 13.02 -9.20 -6.85
N GLY A 20 12.23 -10.28 -6.91
CA GLY A 20 10.79 -10.22 -7.13
C GLY A 20 9.97 -10.21 -5.84
N CYS A 21 10.24 -11.16 -4.93
CA CYS A 21 9.41 -11.38 -3.75
C CYS A 21 10.15 -11.23 -2.42
N MET A 22 11.43 -10.82 -2.43
CA MET A 22 12.29 -10.65 -1.26
C MET A 22 12.56 -11.91 -0.42
N LYS A 23 12.01 -13.08 -0.77
CA LYS A 23 12.33 -14.35 -0.10
C LYS A 23 13.84 -14.61 -0.10
N ASN A 24 14.39 -15.01 1.04
CA ASN A 24 15.78 -15.47 1.14
C ASN A 24 15.99 -16.73 0.29
N LEU A 25 16.98 -16.70 -0.59
CA LEU A 25 17.31 -17.76 -1.54
C LEU A 25 18.45 -18.67 -1.05
N ARG A 26 18.88 -18.54 0.21
CA ARG A 26 19.90 -19.43 0.79
C ARG A 26 19.49 -20.90 0.64
N GLY A 27 20.40 -21.72 0.12
CA GLY A 27 20.21 -23.15 -0.11
C GLY A 27 19.37 -23.50 -1.36
N GLN A 28 18.96 -22.53 -2.17
CA GLN A 28 18.17 -22.79 -3.38
C GLN A 28 19.01 -23.48 -4.46
N VAL A 29 18.53 -24.63 -4.94
CA VAL A 29 19.23 -25.48 -5.93
C VAL A 29 18.88 -25.17 -7.39
N GLY A 30 17.78 -24.43 -7.61
CA GLY A 30 17.25 -24.13 -8.94
C GLY A 30 17.51 -22.69 -9.40
N PRO A 31 17.54 -22.43 -10.72
CA PRO A 31 17.71 -21.08 -11.27
C PRO A 31 16.45 -20.21 -11.18
N ALA A 32 15.39 -20.69 -10.53
CA ALA A 32 14.14 -19.97 -10.35
C ALA A 32 13.78 -19.88 -8.86
N CYS A 33 13.20 -18.75 -8.47
CA CYS A 33 12.65 -18.57 -7.13
C CYS A 33 11.50 -19.55 -6.89
N PRO A 34 11.44 -20.26 -5.75
CA PRO A 34 10.39 -21.24 -5.49
C PRO A 34 9.01 -20.60 -5.23
N VAL A 35 8.96 -19.30 -4.91
CA VAL A 35 7.72 -18.58 -4.62
C VAL A 35 7.20 -17.85 -5.85
N CYS A 36 7.95 -16.88 -6.38
CA CYS A 36 7.48 -16.07 -7.51
C CYS A 36 7.85 -16.63 -8.89
N ARG A 37 8.57 -17.76 -8.96
CA ARG A 37 9.03 -18.41 -10.21
C ARG A 37 9.92 -17.54 -11.12
N ARG A 38 10.36 -16.38 -10.66
CA ARG A 38 11.29 -15.50 -11.39
C ARG A 38 12.63 -16.20 -11.61
N GLN A 39 13.17 -16.09 -12.82
CA GLN A 39 14.52 -16.55 -13.12
C GLN A 39 15.55 -15.68 -12.38
N LEU A 40 16.54 -16.34 -11.80
CA LEU A 40 17.57 -15.75 -10.97
C LEU A 40 18.86 -15.62 -11.77
N PHE A 41 19.44 -14.43 -11.76
CA PHE A 41 20.72 -14.13 -12.39
C PHE A 41 21.74 -13.74 -11.32
N LEU A 42 22.92 -14.35 -11.36
CA LEU A 42 23.97 -14.13 -10.36
C LEU A 42 24.41 -12.65 -10.31
N GLY A 43 24.49 -11.97 -11.45
CA GLY A 43 24.83 -10.55 -11.52
C GLY A 43 23.85 -9.65 -10.78
N GLU A 44 22.54 -9.92 -10.91
CA GLU A 44 21.47 -9.18 -10.22
C GLU A 44 21.48 -9.47 -8.71
N LEU A 45 21.71 -10.73 -8.31
CA LEU A 45 21.80 -11.08 -6.89
C LEU A 45 23.03 -10.48 -6.21
N ARG A 46 24.17 -10.40 -6.91
CA ARG A 46 25.38 -9.75 -6.39
C ARG A 46 25.18 -8.26 -6.18
N SER A 47 24.53 -7.55 -7.10
CA SER A 47 24.27 -6.11 -6.93
C SER A 47 23.30 -5.86 -5.76
N LEU A 48 22.23 -6.66 -5.64
CA LEU A 48 21.32 -6.60 -4.50
C LEU A 48 22.02 -6.90 -3.17
N HIS A 49 22.87 -7.92 -3.13
CA HIS A 49 23.65 -8.26 -1.94
C HIS A 49 24.67 -7.16 -1.59
N LEU A 50 25.22 -6.41 -2.53
CA LEU A 50 26.07 -5.24 -2.21
C LEU A 50 25.25 -4.09 -1.60
N ILE A 51 24.01 -3.89 -2.07
CA ILE A 51 23.13 -2.83 -1.56
C ILE A 51 22.60 -3.18 -0.15
N HIS A 52 22.31 -4.46 0.12
CA HIS A 52 21.67 -4.89 1.36
C HIS A 52 22.63 -5.57 2.36
N GLY A 53 23.74 -6.13 1.88
CA GLY A 53 24.61 -7.06 2.60
C GLY A 53 25.60 -6.43 3.58
N ASN A 54 25.54 -5.12 3.83
CA ASN A 54 26.21 -4.52 4.99
C ASN A 54 25.37 -4.62 6.27
N ALA A 55 24.08 -4.92 6.17
CA ALA A 55 23.32 -5.38 7.32
C ALA A 55 23.66 -6.86 7.52
N LYS A 56 24.63 -7.16 8.38
CA LYS A 56 24.63 -8.45 9.10
C LYS A 56 23.34 -8.49 9.92
N GLY A 57 22.23 -8.84 9.29
CA GLY A 57 21.07 -9.33 10.02
C GLY A 57 21.52 -10.53 10.85
N PRO A 58 20.96 -10.74 12.05
CA PRO A 58 21.24 -11.96 12.80
C PRO A 58 20.99 -13.17 11.87
N PRO A 59 21.88 -14.19 11.91
CA PRO A 59 21.70 -15.38 11.11
C PRO A 59 20.30 -15.95 11.38
N MET A 60 19.52 -16.13 10.32
CA MET A 60 18.20 -16.75 10.44
C MET A 60 18.41 -18.15 11.04
N PRO A 61 17.77 -18.48 12.17
CA PRO A 61 17.95 -19.78 12.79
C PRO A 61 17.51 -20.87 11.82
N PRO A 62 18.19 -22.04 11.81
CA PRO A 62 17.81 -23.15 10.95
C PRO A 62 16.34 -23.53 11.17
N PRO A 63 15.64 -24.01 10.12
CA PRO A 63 14.19 -24.24 10.15
C PRO A 63 13.73 -25.27 11.20
N GLU A 64 14.64 -26.05 11.76
CA GLU A 64 14.36 -27.00 12.85
C GLU A 64 14.15 -26.31 14.22
N ASP A 65 14.52 -25.03 14.37
CA ASP A 65 14.40 -24.28 15.62
C ASP A 65 13.12 -23.43 15.72
N ALA A 66 12.13 -23.60 14.84
CA ALA A 66 10.88 -22.84 14.81
C ALA A 66 9.89 -23.19 15.96
N GLY A 67 10.40 -23.60 17.12
CA GLY A 67 9.62 -23.88 18.32
C GLY A 67 9.12 -22.61 19.02
N PRO A 68 8.28 -22.76 20.06
CA PRO A 68 7.68 -21.64 20.81
C PRO A 68 8.72 -20.68 21.41
N GLU A 69 9.93 -21.17 21.71
CA GLU A 69 11.01 -20.33 22.24
C GLU A 69 11.62 -19.38 21.20
N ALA A 70 11.65 -19.77 19.93
CA ALA A 70 12.09 -18.90 18.84
C ALA A 70 11.06 -17.80 18.57
N LEU A 71 9.77 -18.15 18.64
CA LEU A 71 8.67 -17.17 18.55
C LEU A 71 8.79 -16.10 19.65
N ARG A 72 9.01 -16.50 20.91
CA ARG A 72 9.19 -15.55 22.02
C ARG A 72 10.37 -14.60 21.79
N ARG A 73 11.53 -15.12 21.38
CA ARG A 73 12.71 -14.29 21.07
C ARG A 73 12.45 -13.32 19.92
N TYR A 74 11.72 -13.75 18.90
CA TYR A 74 11.31 -12.89 17.79
C TYR A 74 10.42 -11.73 18.30
N LEU A 75 9.34 -12.04 19.02
CA LEU A 75 8.39 -11.05 19.52
C LEU A 75 8.98 -10.09 20.57
N GLN A 76 10.07 -10.46 21.25
CA GLN A 76 10.78 -9.55 22.15
C GLN A 76 11.53 -8.44 21.41
N SER A 77 11.99 -8.72 20.19
CA SER A 77 12.86 -7.83 19.42
C SER A 77 12.18 -7.19 18.21
N HIS A 78 11.05 -7.76 17.76
CA HIS A 78 10.33 -7.32 16.57
C HIS A 78 8.89 -6.94 16.90
N ASP A 79 8.41 -5.91 16.22
CA ASP A 79 7.01 -5.55 16.19
C ASP A 79 6.29 -6.43 15.16
N ALA A 80 5.31 -7.20 15.62
CA ALA A 80 4.45 -8.03 14.78
C ALA A 80 2.99 -7.86 15.21
N GLU A 81 2.07 -7.94 14.25
CA GLU A 81 0.63 -7.85 14.47
C GLU A 81 0.00 -9.24 14.28
N CYS A 82 -1.05 -9.56 15.04
CA CYS A 82 -1.81 -10.79 14.83
C CYS A 82 -2.48 -10.78 13.45
N PRO A 83 -2.34 -11.85 12.64
CA PRO A 83 -2.91 -11.89 11.29
C PRO A 83 -4.45 -11.89 11.27
N ASP A 84 -5.11 -12.30 12.35
CA ASP A 84 -6.59 -12.30 12.43
C ASP A 84 -7.19 -11.00 12.97
N CYS A 85 -6.65 -10.50 14.09
CA CYS A 85 -7.26 -9.37 14.80
C CYS A 85 -6.45 -8.06 14.74
N GLY A 86 -5.21 -8.10 14.24
CA GLY A 86 -4.32 -6.93 14.19
C GLY A 86 -3.73 -6.49 15.53
N TYR A 87 -3.92 -7.25 16.62
CA TYR A 87 -3.35 -6.92 17.93
C TYR A 87 -1.81 -6.95 17.92
N GLN A 88 -1.17 -5.99 18.59
CA GLN A 88 0.29 -5.89 18.67
C GLN A 88 0.86 -7.01 19.55
N LEU A 89 1.69 -7.88 18.98
CA LEU A 89 2.25 -9.07 19.65
C LEU A 89 3.60 -8.82 20.32
N ARG A 90 4.07 -7.57 20.37
CA ARG A 90 5.38 -7.22 20.92
C ARG A 90 5.49 -7.65 22.39
N GLY A 91 6.49 -8.46 22.70
CA GLY A 91 6.78 -8.94 24.05
C GLY A 91 5.85 -10.05 24.57
N LEU A 92 5.00 -10.62 23.71
CA LEU A 92 4.11 -11.73 24.09
C LEU A 92 4.93 -12.98 24.48
N GLN A 93 4.60 -13.56 25.63
CA GLN A 93 5.24 -14.79 26.14
C GLN A 93 4.45 -16.06 25.81
N ALA A 94 3.16 -15.91 25.48
CA ALA A 94 2.30 -17.00 25.04
C ALA A 94 2.48 -17.26 23.54
N ASP A 95 2.23 -18.49 23.12
CA ASP A 95 2.09 -18.91 21.74
C ASP A 95 0.68 -18.66 21.18
N CYS A 96 -0.23 -18.06 21.97
CA CYS A 96 -1.59 -17.72 21.58
C CYS A 96 -1.86 -16.22 21.71
N CYS A 97 -2.61 -15.65 20.77
CA CYS A 97 -3.04 -14.25 20.82
C CYS A 97 -4.03 -14.00 21.98
N PRO A 98 -3.86 -12.95 22.81
CA PRO A 98 -4.76 -12.70 23.95
C PRO A 98 -6.17 -12.22 23.54
N GLU A 99 -6.35 -11.67 22.35
CA GLU A 99 -7.64 -11.15 21.87
C GLU A 99 -8.48 -12.22 21.17
N CYS A 100 -7.87 -13.01 20.27
CA CYS A 100 -8.60 -14.01 19.46
C CYS A 100 -8.28 -15.46 19.83
N ASN A 101 -7.36 -15.70 20.78
CA ASN A 101 -6.92 -17.03 21.22
C ASN A 101 -6.38 -17.94 20.11
N ARG A 102 -5.94 -17.35 19.00
CA ARG A 102 -5.31 -18.08 17.89
C ARG A 102 -3.87 -18.44 18.22
N GLU A 103 -3.49 -19.69 17.92
CA GLU A 103 -2.10 -20.15 17.97
C GLU A 103 -1.24 -19.43 16.92
N LEU A 104 -0.04 -19.03 17.32
CA LEU A 104 0.89 -18.23 16.54
C LEU A 104 2.10 -19.09 16.15
N GLY A 105 2.46 -19.07 14.86
CA GLY A 105 3.68 -19.68 14.35
C GLY A 105 4.67 -18.62 13.85
N LEU A 106 5.97 -18.81 14.09
CA LEU A 106 7.02 -17.90 13.60
C LEU A 106 6.98 -17.73 12.08
N LEU A 107 6.73 -18.82 11.34
CA LEU A 107 6.61 -18.82 9.87
C LEU A 107 5.44 -17.97 9.36
N GLU A 108 4.39 -17.81 10.16
CA GLU A 108 3.20 -17.05 9.79
C GLU A 108 3.39 -15.55 10.07
N LEU A 109 4.19 -15.21 11.10
CA LEU A 109 4.47 -13.83 11.50
C LEU A 109 5.62 -13.17 10.74
N ASP A 110 6.56 -13.96 10.19
CA ASP A 110 7.68 -13.45 9.40
C ASP A 110 7.29 -13.04 7.96
N VAL A 111 6.00 -13.17 7.62
CA VAL A 111 5.46 -12.51 6.44
C VAL A 111 5.36 -11.03 6.79
N PRO A 112 6.15 -10.13 6.17
CA PRO A 112 6.07 -8.71 6.47
C PRO A 112 4.60 -8.28 6.30
N PRO A 113 4.00 -7.53 7.26
CA PRO A 113 2.57 -7.16 7.28
C PRO A 113 2.14 -6.21 6.14
N GLY A 114 2.84 -6.21 5.01
CA GLY A 114 2.51 -5.49 3.77
C GLY A 114 2.53 -6.36 2.52
N GLY A 115 2.50 -7.69 2.68
CA GLY A 115 2.49 -8.66 1.58
C GLY A 115 1.10 -9.10 1.12
N GLU A 116 0.01 -8.64 1.73
CA GLU A 116 -1.24 -8.60 0.97
C GLU A 116 -0.94 -7.68 -0.22
N GLU A 117 -0.72 -8.30 -1.38
CA GLU A 117 -0.73 -7.64 -2.68
C GLU A 117 -1.89 -6.65 -2.62
N PHE A 118 -1.56 -5.38 -2.42
CA PHE A 118 -2.49 -4.30 -2.61
C PHE A 118 -2.83 -4.39 -4.09
N LYS A 119 -3.84 -5.20 -4.45
CA LYS A 119 -4.15 -5.54 -5.83
C LYS A 119 -4.44 -4.20 -6.49
N PRO A 120 -3.53 -3.69 -7.33
CA PRO A 120 -3.67 -2.33 -7.85
C PRO A 120 -4.97 -2.17 -8.62
N ALA A 121 -5.54 -3.28 -9.10
CA ALA A 121 -6.88 -3.36 -9.68
C ALA A 121 -7.97 -2.76 -8.79
N ARG A 122 -8.11 -3.15 -7.51
CA ARG A 122 -9.20 -2.64 -6.67
C ARG A 122 -9.05 -1.17 -6.31
N PHE A 123 -7.81 -0.70 -6.19
CA PHE A 123 -7.54 0.72 -5.94
C PHE A 123 -7.76 1.56 -7.19
N ALA A 124 -7.35 1.06 -8.36
CA ALA A 124 -7.63 1.69 -9.65
C ALA A 124 -9.15 1.80 -9.88
N ASP A 125 -9.92 0.75 -9.56
CA ASP A 125 -11.38 0.78 -9.66
C ASP A 125 -11.98 1.85 -8.75
N PHE A 126 -11.50 1.97 -7.51
CA PHE A 126 -11.92 3.02 -6.59
C PHE A 126 -11.60 4.43 -7.13
N VAL A 127 -10.36 4.65 -7.58
CA VAL A 127 -9.95 5.95 -8.16
C VAL A 127 -10.77 6.28 -9.41
N MET A 128 -11.06 5.30 -10.27
CA MET A 128 -11.83 5.52 -11.49
C MET A 128 -13.28 5.89 -11.15
N ILE A 129 -13.94 5.14 -10.26
CA ILE A 129 -15.31 5.43 -9.84
C ILE A 129 -15.42 6.82 -9.21
N PHE A 130 -14.48 7.19 -8.33
CA PHE A 130 -14.51 8.48 -7.64
C PHE A 130 -14.10 9.68 -8.50
N SER A 131 -13.46 9.47 -9.65
CA SER A 131 -13.14 10.55 -10.60
C SER A 131 -14.27 10.85 -11.60
N VAL A 132 -15.12 9.86 -11.90
CA VAL A 132 -16.27 10.02 -12.80
C VAL A 132 -17.41 10.82 -12.16
N ILE A 133 -17.63 10.65 -10.84
CA ILE A 133 -18.72 11.34 -10.11
C ILE A 133 -18.62 12.88 -10.20
N PRO A 134 -17.46 13.52 -9.93
CA PRO A 134 -17.30 14.96 -10.08
C PRO A 134 -17.52 15.45 -11.52
N ILE A 135 -17.08 14.68 -12.52
CA ILE A 135 -17.21 15.04 -13.94
C ILE A 135 -18.69 15.05 -14.35
N LEU A 136 -19.44 14.00 -14.00
CA LEU A 136 -20.87 13.93 -14.25
C LEU A 136 -21.62 15.06 -13.53
N PHE A 137 -21.24 15.37 -12.30
CA PHE A 137 -21.84 16.45 -11.53
C PHE A 137 -21.56 17.83 -12.16
N ALA A 138 -20.32 18.10 -12.56
CA ALA A 138 -19.95 19.32 -13.27
C ALA A 138 -20.71 19.47 -14.60
N ALA A 139 -20.87 18.38 -15.36
CA ALA A 139 -21.67 18.39 -16.59
C ALA A 139 -23.15 18.72 -16.31
N LEU A 140 -23.71 18.19 -15.22
CA LEU A 140 -25.07 18.50 -14.76
C LEU A 140 -25.23 19.99 -14.39
N LEU A 141 -24.23 20.60 -13.75
CA LEU A 141 -24.21 22.03 -13.43
C LEU A 141 -24.19 22.91 -14.68
N VAL A 142 -23.44 22.52 -15.72
CA VAL A 142 -23.39 23.25 -17.00
C VAL A 142 -24.72 23.15 -17.75
N LEU A 143 -25.40 22.01 -17.66
CA LEU A 143 -26.70 21.81 -18.31
C LEU A 143 -27.87 22.44 -17.52
N TYR A 144 -27.71 22.64 -16.21
CA TYR A 144 -28.74 23.22 -15.33
C TYR A 144 -29.39 24.54 -15.81
N PRO A 145 -28.66 25.57 -16.28
CA PRO A 145 -29.28 26.82 -16.76
C PRO A 145 -30.22 26.63 -17.95
N ILE A 146 -30.12 25.51 -18.67
CA ILE A 146 -31.04 25.16 -19.78
C ILE A 146 -32.44 24.79 -19.25
N PHE A 147 -32.55 24.32 -18.00
CA PHE A 147 -33.79 23.77 -17.43
C PHE A 147 -34.60 24.72 -16.53
N GLY A 148 -34.16 25.98 -16.36
CA GLY A 148 -34.96 27.01 -15.71
C GLY A 148 -34.33 27.59 -14.44
N SER A 149 -34.34 28.92 -14.38
CA SER A 149 -33.59 29.82 -13.49
C SER A 149 -34.15 29.96 -12.06
N ALA A 150 -34.62 28.88 -11.43
CA ALA A 150 -35.07 28.98 -10.06
C ALA A 150 -33.86 29.17 -9.11
N PRO A 151 -33.82 30.25 -8.28
CA PRO A 151 -32.72 30.51 -7.34
C PRO A 151 -32.54 29.38 -6.31
N PHE A 152 -33.60 28.59 -6.10
CA PHE A 152 -33.57 27.41 -5.23
C PHE A 152 -32.58 26.34 -5.70
N GLY A 153 -32.46 26.10 -7.00
CA GLY A 153 -31.53 25.06 -7.47
C GLY A 153 -30.08 25.46 -7.28
N VAL A 154 -29.72 26.74 -7.46
CA VAL A 154 -28.35 27.23 -7.24
C VAL A 154 -27.87 26.94 -5.80
N VAL A 155 -28.74 27.16 -4.81
CA VAL A 155 -28.42 26.89 -3.39
C VAL A 155 -28.27 25.39 -3.12
N VAL A 156 -29.22 24.57 -3.60
CA VAL A 156 -29.18 23.12 -3.41
C VAL A 156 -27.94 22.50 -4.07
N PHE A 157 -27.62 22.94 -5.28
CA PHE A 157 -26.43 22.48 -6.00
C PHE A 157 -25.12 22.91 -5.32
N SER A 158 -25.06 24.15 -4.81
CA SER A 158 -23.89 24.64 -4.09
C SER A 158 -23.64 23.86 -2.80
N LEU A 159 -24.69 23.56 -2.03
CA LEU A 159 -24.60 22.73 -0.83
C LEU A 159 -24.17 21.30 -1.15
N MET A 160 -24.72 20.70 -2.21
CA MET A 160 -24.36 19.36 -2.64
C MET A 160 -22.91 19.28 -3.13
N ALA A 161 -22.42 20.30 -3.85
CA ALA A 161 -21.03 20.42 -4.25
C ALA A 161 -20.08 20.48 -3.02
N LEU A 162 -20.45 21.26 -2.00
CA LEU A 162 -19.68 21.42 -0.76
C LEU A 162 -19.62 20.12 0.05
N LEU A 163 -20.73 19.37 0.08
CA LEU A 163 -20.81 18.08 0.78
C LEU A 163 -19.98 17.00 0.07
N LEU A 164 -20.03 16.95 -1.26
CA LEU A 164 -19.17 16.07 -2.06
C LEU A 164 -17.68 16.43 -1.87
N PHE A 165 -17.35 17.72 -1.81
CA PHE A 165 -15.99 18.19 -1.51
C PHE A 165 -15.51 17.74 -0.13
N GLY A 166 -16.33 17.93 0.90
CA GLY A 166 -16.03 17.49 2.26
C GLY A 166 -15.80 15.98 2.35
N MET A 167 -16.62 15.19 1.64
CA MET A 167 -16.48 13.74 1.59
C MET A 167 -15.20 13.31 0.86
N GLN A 168 -14.85 13.94 -0.26
CA GLN A 168 -13.59 13.70 -0.95
C GLN A 168 -12.39 14.07 -0.08
N ALA A 169 -12.40 15.23 0.56
CA ALA A 169 -11.34 15.66 1.46
C ALA A 169 -11.16 14.69 2.64
N TYR A 170 -12.26 14.20 3.23
CA TYR A 170 -12.22 13.22 4.31
C TYR A 170 -11.63 11.87 3.88
N LEU A 171 -12.09 11.35 2.73
CA LEU A 171 -11.59 10.09 2.16
C LEU A 171 -10.12 10.19 1.73
N PHE A 172 -9.68 11.37 1.25
CA PHE A 172 -8.28 11.65 0.95
C PHE A 172 -7.43 11.90 2.21
N MET A 173 -7.97 12.37 3.33
CA MET A 173 -7.17 12.67 4.52
C MET A 173 -6.88 11.43 5.39
N GLY A 174 -7.82 10.48 5.52
CA GLY A 174 -7.66 9.35 6.46
C GLY A 174 -6.78 8.20 5.95
N PRO A 175 -7.30 7.36 5.04
CA PRO A 175 -6.57 6.20 4.52
C PRO A 175 -5.48 6.58 3.51
N PHE A 176 -5.67 7.64 2.72
CA PHE A 176 -4.71 8.06 1.69
C PHE A 176 -3.43 8.65 2.30
N HIS A 177 -3.50 9.35 3.45
CA HIS A 177 -2.31 9.84 4.15
C HIS A 177 -1.40 8.69 4.62
N ARG A 178 -2.00 7.60 5.12
CA ARG A 178 -1.27 6.38 5.49
C ARG A 178 -0.69 5.63 4.29
N ALA A 179 -1.32 5.73 3.12
CA ALA A 179 -0.81 5.12 1.88
C ALA A 179 0.30 5.96 1.21
N ILE A 180 0.14 7.30 1.17
CA ILE A 180 1.12 8.24 0.63
C ILE A 180 2.44 8.20 1.42
N SER A 181 2.39 8.09 2.75
CA SER A 181 3.60 8.04 3.57
C SER A 181 4.51 6.85 3.25
N ARG A 182 3.95 5.78 2.66
CA ARG A 182 4.72 4.59 2.27
C ARG A 182 5.32 4.67 0.86
N ARG A 183 4.84 5.55 -0.03
CA ARG A 183 5.37 5.69 -1.42
C ARG A 183 5.32 7.16 -1.91
N PRO A 184 6.41 7.93 -1.80
CA PRO A 184 6.41 9.39 -2.06
C PRO A 184 6.13 9.77 -3.52
N LEU A 185 6.31 8.85 -4.48
CA LEU A 185 6.07 9.10 -5.90
C LEU A 185 4.57 9.29 -6.22
N TRP A 186 3.67 8.73 -5.40
CA TRP A 186 2.22 8.92 -5.56
C TRP A 186 1.76 10.32 -5.10
N ALA A 187 2.49 10.96 -4.19
CA ALA A 187 2.20 12.33 -3.76
C ALA A 187 2.36 13.33 -4.92
N LEU A 188 3.31 13.09 -5.82
CA LEU A 188 3.56 13.93 -7.00
C LEU A 188 2.51 13.76 -8.11
N LEU A 189 1.95 12.56 -8.26
CA LEU A 189 0.93 12.28 -9.29
C LEU A 189 -0.47 12.76 -8.88
N PHE A 190 -0.77 12.80 -7.58
CA PHE A 190 -2.12 13.12 -7.08
C PHE A 190 -2.33 14.56 -6.63
N ASN A 191 -1.35 15.46 -6.73
CA ASN A 191 -1.51 16.86 -6.31
C ASN A 191 -0.58 17.80 -7.09
N PRO A 192 -1.08 18.55 -8.10
CA PRO A 192 -1.84 19.81 -7.89
C PRO A 192 -3.00 20.07 -8.86
N LEU A 193 -3.16 19.28 -9.93
CA LEU A 193 -4.10 19.56 -11.02
C LEU A 193 -5.56 19.40 -10.61
N SER A 194 -5.88 18.38 -9.79
CA SER A 194 -7.24 18.20 -9.24
C SER A 194 -7.63 19.40 -8.38
N SER A 195 -6.75 19.81 -7.45
CA SER A 195 -6.94 20.97 -6.58
C SER A 195 -7.17 22.26 -7.37
N ILE A 196 -6.43 22.48 -8.46
CA ILE A 196 -6.59 23.67 -9.32
C ILE A 196 -7.95 23.68 -10.03
N VAL A 197 -8.37 22.55 -10.63
CA VAL A 197 -9.68 22.45 -11.30
C VAL A 197 -10.82 22.75 -10.31
N PHE A 198 -10.73 22.25 -9.09
CA PHE A 198 -11.73 22.52 -8.05
C PHE A 198 -11.78 24.00 -7.63
N ILE A 199 -10.63 24.67 -7.47
CA ILE A 199 -10.59 26.10 -7.16
C ILE A 199 -11.28 26.91 -8.28
N ILE A 200 -11.03 26.56 -9.54
CA ILE A 200 -11.66 27.24 -10.69
C ILE A 200 -13.18 27.09 -10.66
N VAL A 201 -13.69 25.88 -10.41
CA VAL A 201 -15.14 25.62 -10.32
C VAL A 201 -15.78 26.37 -9.16
N ALA A 202 -15.11 26.41 -7.99
CA ALA A 202 -15.59 27.14 -6.83
C ALA A 202 -15.68 28.66 -7.08
N LEU A 203 -14.64 29.24 -7.69
CA LEU A 203 -14.61 30.66 -8.05
C LEU A 203 -15.68 31.01 -9.09
N TRP A 204 -15.88 30.15 -10.09
CA TRP A 204 -16.94 30.33 -11.10
C TRP A 204 -18.34 30.29 -10.48
N SER A 205 -18.57 29.37 -9.54
CA SER A 205 -19.85 29.25 -8.84
C SER A 205 -20.14 30.48 -7.98
N LEU A 206 -19.15 30.98 -7.23
CA LEU A 206 -19.27 32.22 -6.45
C LEU A 206 -19.56 33.44 -7.33
N SER A 207 -18.93 33.50 -8.50
CA SER A 207 -19.17 34.55 -9.50
C SER A 207 -20.63 34.54 -9.98
N MET A 208 -21.17 33.37 -10.34
CA MET A 208 -22.57 33.25 -10.77
C MET A 208 -23.57 33.66 -9.68
N VAL A 209 -23.31 33.30 -8.42
CA VAL A 209 -24.12 33.74 -7.28
C VAL A 209 -24.08 35.26 -7.17
N TYR A 210 -22.89 35.87 -7.21
CA TYR A 210 -22.72 37.32 -7.11
C TYR A 210 -23.51 38.07 -8.20
N TYR A 211 -23.45 37.63 -9.45
CA TYR A 211 -24.19 38.24 -10.56
C TYR A 211 -25.71 38.03 -10.50
N THR A 212 -26.20 37.04 -9.76
CA THR A 212 -27.65 36.82 -9.60
C THR A 212 -28.26 37.79 -8.58
N PHE A 213 -27.47 38.34 -7.67
CA PHE A 213 -27.92 39.22 -6.59
C PHE A 213 -27.66 40.71 -6.85
N LEU A 214 -26.99 41.06 -7.96
CA LEU A 214 -26.82 42.43 -8.45
C LEU A 214 -27.90 42.79 -9.47
#